data_AF-A0A5E6NF81-F1
#
_entry.id   AF-A0A5E6NF81-F1
#
_cell.length_a   1.000
_cell.length_b   1.000
_cell.length_c   1.000
_cell.angle_alpha   90.00
_cell.angle_beta   90.00
_cell.angle_gamma   90.00
#
_symmetry.space_group_name_H-M   'P 1'
#
loop_
_entity.id
_entity.type
_entity.pdbx_description
1 polymer ?
#
loop_
_entity_poly.entity_id
_entity_poly.type
_entity_poly.pdbx_seq_one_letter_code
_entity_poly.pdbx_strand_id
1 'polypeptide(L)'
;MIYQVFYFTCHQANENKERKEEILEFMKTADIGIEDFVVSKETAEEAKISDEMKGLLVKKGEDLSKIKLFKVESQHTSDDGSVVSFDFREQESEGTQRLFKLSGPWLEVLEKGYCLVMDELHNSLHPKLVAYLVSMFHNPEINKHGAQLIFVTHETSLLNQDTFRKDQVWFCEKENNVTELFSLADFKVRKGVDNLESAYLSGRYGAVPYLK
;
A
#
# COMPACT_ATOMS: atom_id res chain seq x y z
N MET A 1 4.15 -7.68 -9.93
CA MET A 1 3.35 -7.54 -8.70
C MET A 1 2.43 -6.30 -8.74
N ILE A 2 2.92 -5.10 -9.03
CA ILE A 2 2.13 -3.84 -9.02
C ILE A 2 0.87 -3.90 -9.92
N TYR A 3 0.99 -4.46 -11.13
CA TYR A 3 -0.16 -4.62 -12.02
C TYR A 3 -1.22 -5.56 -11.44
N GLN A 4 -0.85 -6.71 -10.88
CA GLN A 4 -1.81 -7.68 -10.33
C GLN A 4 -2.65 -7.07 -9.20
N VAL A 5 -2.04 -6.26 -8.34
CA VAL A 5 -2.71 -5.58 -7.24
C VAL A 5 -3.73 -4.55 -7.73
N PHE A 6 -3.38 -3.73 -8.74
CA PHE A 6 -4.33 -2.81 -9.37
C PHE A 6 -5.53 -3.55 -9.98
N TYR A 7 -5.26 -4.62 -10.74
CA TYR A 7 -6.30 -5.44 -11.37
C TYR A 7 -7.22 -6.08 -10.35
N PHE A 8 -6.68 -6.51 -9.22
CA PHE A 8 -7.44 -7.10 -8.14
C PHE A 8 -8.45 -6.11 -7.56
N THR A 9 -8.01 -4.89 -7.18
CA THR A 9 -8.92 -3.84 -6.71
C THR A 9 -9.98 -3.51 -7.76
N CYS A 10 -9.58 -3.35 -9.03
CA CYS A 10 -10.53 -3.03 -10.10
C CYS A 10 -11.59 -4.13 -10.30
N HIS A 11 -11.16 -5.40 -10.28
CA HIS A 11 -12.06 -6.54 -10.41
C HIS A 11 -13.07 -6.58 -9.27
N GLN A 12 -12.59 -6.43 -8.03
CA GLN A 12 -13.43 -6.35 -6.84
C GLN A 12 -14.46 -5.21 -6.92
N ALA A 13 -14.02 -3.99 -7.26
CA ALA A 13 -14.90 -2.83 -7.39
C ALA A 13 -15.89 -2.93 -8.55
N ASN A 14 -15.51 -3.60 -9.65
CA ASN A 14 -16.36 -3.75 -10.82
C ASN A 14 -17.42 -4.86 -10.67
N GLU A 15 -17.17 -5.87 -9.83
CA GLU A 15 -18.09 -7.01 -9.65
C GLU A 15 -19.02 -6.87 -8.45
N ASN A 16 -18.62 -6.11 -7.43
CA ASN A 16 -19.40 -5.93 -6.21
C ASN A 16 -19.51 -4.44 -5.86
N LYS A 17 -20.76 -3.94 -5.86
CA LYS A 17 -21.07 -2.54 -5.53
C LYS A 17 -20.75 -2.20 -4.07
N GLU A 18 -21.04 -3.10 -3.13
CA GLU A 18 -20.71 -2.92 -1.71
C GLU A 18 -19.19 -2.82 -1.53
N ARG A 19 -18.43 -3.68 -2.23
CA ARG A 19 -16.97 -3.60 -2.22
C ARG A 19 -16.43 -2.30 -2.83
N LYS A 20 -17.06 -1.80 -3.89
CA LYS A 20 -16.72 -0.47 -4.45
C LYS A 20 -16.88 0.62 -3.39
N GLU A 21 -17.99 0.59 -2.64
CA GLU A 21 -18.27 1.56 -1.57
C GLU A 21 -17.24 1.47 -0.43
N GLU A 22 -16.86 0.27 -0.01
CA GLU A 22 -15.77 0.08 0.98
C GLU A 22 -14.42 0.61 0.49
N ILE A 23 -14.09 0.34 -0.79
CA ILE A 23 -12.87 0.88 -1.41
C ILE A 23 -12.92 2.41 -1.45
N LEU A 24 -14.07 2.99 -1.78
CA LEU A 24 -14.24 4.45 -1.80
C LEU A 24 -14.04 5.04 -0.40
N GLU A 25 -14.64 4.44 0.64
CA GLU A 25 -14.49 4.90 2.02
C GLU A 25 -13.03 4.83 2.49
N PHE A 26 -12.35 3.74 2.15
CA PHE A 26 -10.92 3.58 2.40
C PHE A 26 -10.09 4.69 1.73
N MET A 27 -10.42 5.03 0.49
CA MET A 27 -9.75 6.12 -0.24
C MET A 27 -10.03 7.49 0.39
N LYS A 28 -11.27 7.74 0.84
CA LYS A 28 -11.66 9.00 1.51
C LYS A 28 -10.94 9.21 2.84
N THR A 29 -10.49 8.13 3.50
CA THR A 29 -9.75 8.27 4.77
C THR A 29 -8.39 8.98 4.61
N ALA A 30 -7.88 9.09 3.39
CA ALA A 30 -6.62 9.77 3.10
C ALA A 30 -6.76 11.24 2.68
N ASP A 31 -7.98 11.81 2.70
CA ASP A 31 -8.26 13.21 2.36
C ASP A 31 -7.70 13.64 0.99
N ILE A 32 -7.88 12.78 -0.01
CA ILE A 32 -7.30 12.92 -1.36
C ILE A 32 -8.24 13.59 -2.38
N GLY A 33 -9.37 14.17 -1.93
CA GLY A 33 -10.31 14.90 -2.79
C GLY A 33 -11.18 14.05 -3.74
N ILE A 34 -11.03 12.73 -3.74
CA ILE A 34 -11.85 11.83 -4.57
C ILE A 34 -13.24 11.64 -3.95
N GLU A 35 -14.27 12.02 -4.70
CA GLU A 35 -15.67 11.85 -4.28
C GLU A 35 -16.28 10.52 -4.71
N ASP A 36 -15.93 10.04 -5.90
CA ASP A 36 -16.28 8.71 -6.41
C ASP A 36 -15.23 8.26 -7.45
N PHE A 37 -15.31 7.01 -7.90
CA PHE A 37 -14.58 6.52 -9.05
C PHE A 37 -15.43 5.55 -9.88
N VAL A 38 -15.16 5.46 -11.16
CA VAL A 38 -15.81 4.53 -12.09
C VAL A 38 -14.77 3.55 -12.60
N VAL A 39 -15.08 2.26 -12.53
CA VAL A 39 -14.27 1.19 -13.14
C VAL A 39 -14.98 0.71 -14.39
N SER A 40 -14.27 0.68 -15.51
CA SER A 40 -14.77 0.17 -16.78
C SER A 40 -13.75 -0.78 -17.42
N LYS A 41 -14.18 -1.54 -18.42
CA LYS A 41 -13.31 -2.43 -19.21
C LYS A 41 -13.23 -1.87 -20.62
N GLU A 42 -12.04 -1.47 -21.05
CA GLU A 42 -11.78 -0.97 -22.39
C GLU A 42 -10.82 -1.90 -23.13
N THR A 43 -10.93 -1.95 -24.46
CA THR A 43 -10.00 -2.71 -25.29
C THR A 43 -8.59 -2.12 -25.15
N ALA A 44 -7.62 -2.98 -24.85
CA ALA A 44 -6.23 -2.62 -24.69
C ALA A 44 -5.68 -2.06 -26.01
N GLU A 45 -5.08 -0.88 -25.95
CA GLU A 45 -4.13 -0.48 -26.99
C GLU A 45 -2.87 -1.35 -26.84
N GLU A 46 -2.32 -1.85 -27.96
CA GLU A 46 -1.11 -2.69 -27.93
C GLU A 46 0.08 -2.01 -27.23
N ALA A 47 0.14 -0.67 -27.23
CA ALA A 47 1.15 0.12 -26.54
C ALA A 47 1.03 0.05 -25.00
N LYS A 48 -0.18 -0.16 -24.46
CA LYS A 48 -0.44 -0.22 -23.02
C LYS A 48 -0.27 -1.62 -22.43
N ILE A 49 0.03 -2.64 -23.26
CA ILE A 49 0.32 -4.02 -22.83
C ILE A 49 1.83 -4.17 -22.64
N SER A 50 2.28 -4.61 -21.46
CA SER A 50 3.70 -4.86 -21.21
C SER A 50 4.24 -5.98 -22.10
N ASP A 51 5.53 -5.93 -22.44
CA ASP A 51 6.15 -6.92 -23.33
C ASP A 51 6.12 -8.34 -22.72
N GLU A 52 6.23 -8.45 -21.39
CA GLU A 52 6.05 -9.70 -20.66
C GLU A 52 4.65 -10.29 -20.86
N MET A 53 3.62 -9.44 -20.79
CA MET A 53 2.23 -9.84 -20.96
C MET A 53 1.97 -10.23 -22.42
N LYS A 54 2.47 -9.46 -23.39
CA LYS A 54 2.41 -9.79 -24.83
C LYS A 54 3.00 -11.17 -25.10
N GLY A 55 4.18 -11.47 -24.56
CA GLY A 55 4.85 -12.76 -24.72
C GLY A 55 4.03 -13.94 -24.20
N LEU A 56 3.31 -13.77 -23.08
CA LEU A 56 2.42 -14.79 -22.52
C LEU A 56 1.13 -14.98 -23.34
N LEU A 57 0.54 -13.89 -23.81
CA LEU A 57 -0.72 -13.90 -24.56
C LEU A 57 -0.55 -14.49 -25.96
N VAL A 58 0.54 -14.13 -26.65
CA VAL A 58 0.91 -14.73 -27.94
C VAL A 58 1.14 -16.24 -27.80
N LYS A 59 1.80 -16.69 -26.71
CA LYS A 59 1.98 -18.12 -26.43
C LYS A 59 0.67 -18.86 -26.15
N LYS A 60 -0.35 -18.16 -25.64
CA LYS A 60 -1.70 -18.71 -25.42
C LYS A 60 -2.60 -18.63 -26.66
N GLY A 61 -2.13 -18.04 -27.77
CA GLY A 61 -2.92 -17.86 -28.98
C GLY A 61 -4.06 -16.85 -28.81
N GLU A 62 -3.99 -15.97 -27.81
CA GLU A 62 -4.99 -14.93 -27.60
C GLU A 62 -4.74 -13.73 -28.52
N ASP A 63 -5.84 -13.22 -29.07
CA ASP A 63 -5.84 -12.04 -29.93
C ASP A 63 -5.63 -10.79 -29.07
N LEU A 64 -4.49 -10.13 -29.25
CA LEU A 64 -4.11 -8.93 -28.49
C LEU A 64 -5.16 -7.82 -28.62
N SER A 65 -5.85 -7.75 -29.76
CA SER A 65 -6.90 -6.76 -30.05
C SER A 65 -8.21 -6.98 -29.28
N LYS A 66 -8.37 -8.13 -28.61
CA LYS A 66 -9.56 -8.46 -27.81
C LYS A 66 -9.35 -8.34 -26.31
N ILE A 67 -8.14 -8.02 -25.89
CA ILE A 67 -7.80 -7.90 -24.48
C ILE A 67 -8.52 -6.70 -23.91
N LYS A 68 -9.25 -6.90 -22.80
CA LYS A 68 -9.87 -5.83 -22.06
C LYS A 68 -9.07 -5.52 -20.82
N LEU A 69 -8.61 -4.28 -20.68
CA LEU A 69 -7.96 -3.78 -19.47
C LEU A 69 -8.97 -2.99 -18.65
N PHE A 70 -8.77 -2.97 -17.34
CA PHE A 70 -9.51 -2.04 -16.50
C PHE A 70 -9.01 -0.61 -16.71
N LYS A 71 -9.95 0.29 -16.90
CA LYS A 71 -9.76 1.74 -16.81
C LYS A 71 -10.50 2.24 -15.57
N VAL A 72 -9.89 3.20 -14.90
CA VAL A 72 -10.48 3.85 -13.73
C VAL A 72 -10.51 5.34 -14.00
N GLU A 73 -11.66 5.96 -13.75
CA GLU A 73 -11.84 7.41 -13.78
C GLU A 73 -12.24 7.87 -12.38
N SER A 74 -11.44 8.73 -11.76
CA SER A 74 -11.77 9.37 -10.48
C SER A 74 -12.67 10.57 -10.73
N GLN A 75 -13.59 10.83 -9.80
CA GLN A 75 -14.52 11.95 -9.83
C GLN A 75 -14.25 12.88 -8.67
N HIS A 76 -14.13 14.17 -8.98
CA HIS A 76 -13.84 15.24 -8.03
C HIS A 76 -14.89 16.34 -8.18
N THR A 77 -15.21 17.01 -7.07
CA THR A 77 -16.10 18.17 -7.09
C THR A 77 -15.27 19.45 -7.12
N SER A 78 -15.49 20.25 -8.15
CA SER A 78 -14.91 21.59 -8.31
C SER A 78 -15.56 22.60 -7.36
N ASP A 79 -14.92 23.75 -7.15
CA ASP A 79 -15.41 24.83 -6.28
C ASP A 79 -16.83 25.34 -6.66
N ASP A 80 -17.21 25.19 -7.94
CA ASP A 80 -18.53 25.55 -8.46
C ASP A 80 -19.57 24.43 -8.31
N GLY A 81 -19.21 23.31 -7.67
CA GLY A 81 -20.07 22.15 -7.47
C GLY A 81 -20.16 21.21 -8.69
N SER A 82 -19.43 21.50 -9.78
CA SER A 82 -19.39 20.61 -10.94
C SER A 82 -18.52 19.37 -10.66
N VAL A 83 -18.93 18.22 -11.19
CA VAL A 83 -18.15 16.98 -11.10
C VAL A 83 -17.23 16.87 -12.31
N VAL A 84 -15.93 16.77 -12.05
CA VAL A 84 -14.88 16.60 -13.06
C VAL A 84 -14.30 15.19 -12.93
N SER A 85 -14.11 14.53 -14.06
CA SER A 85 -13.50 13.19 -14.11
C SER A 85 -12.04 13.27 -14.59
N PHE A 86 -11.17 12.49 -13.96
CA PHE A 86 -9.77 12.37 -14.31
C PHE A 86 -9.42 10.93 -14.66
N ASP A 87 -8.53 10.74 -15.64
CA ASP A 87 -7.92 9.44 -15.87
C ASP A 87 -7.04 9.08 -14.66
N PHE A 88 -7.41 8.02 -13.97
CA PHE A 88 -6.79 7.67 -12.69
C PHE A 88 -5.31 7.30 -12.82
N ARG A 89 -4.85 6.82 -13.97
CA ARG A 89 -3.44 6.43 -14.15
C ARG A 89 -2.59 7.60 -14.62
N GLU A 90 -3.15 8.47 -15.45
CA GLU A 90 -2.40 9.53 -16.10
C GLU A 90 -2.43 10.84 -15.30
N GLN A 91 -3.48 11.09 -14.51
CA GLN A 91 -3.73 12.39 -13.89
C GLN A 91 -3.72 12.39 -12.36
N GLU A 92 -3.92 11.24 -11.70
CA GLU A 92 -3.84 11.15 -10.24
C GLU A 92 -2.39 11.03 -9.75
N SER A 93 -2.16 11.53 -8.54
CA SER A 93 -0.86 11.42 -7.88
C SER A 93 -0.45 9.96 -7.66
N GLU A 94 0.86 9.71 -7.61
CA GLU A 94 1.36 8.35 -7.35
C GLU A 94 0.86 7.78 -6.01
N GLY A 95 0.76 8.63 -4.97
CA GLY A 95 0.24 8.24 -3.66
C GLY A 95 -1.23 7.84 -3.71
N THR A 96 -2.07 8.60 -4.44
CA THR A 96 -3.47 8.25 -4.71
C THR A 96 -3.57 6.89 -5.42
N GLN A 97 -2.77 6.72 -6.47
CA GLN A 97 -2.75 5.47 -7.22
C GLN A 97 -2.27 4.29 -6.36
N ARG A 98 -1.29 4.51 -5.51
CA ARG A 98 -0.76 3.51 -4.57
C ARG A 98 -1.82 3.11 -3.55
N LEU A 99 -2.53 4.07 -2.98
CA LEU A 99 -3.59 3.79 -2.01
C LEU A 99 -4.73 2.98 -2.63
N PHE A 100 -5.17 3.32 -3.84
CA PHE A 100 -6.19 2.54 -4.56
C PHE A 100 -5.73 1.13 -4.88
N LYS A 101 -4.47 0.97 -5.30
CA LYS A 101 -3.88 -0.36 -5.50
C LYS A 101 -3.97 -1.18 -4.20
N LEU A 102 -3.68 -0.57 -3.06
CA LEU A 102 -3.68 -1.27 -1.78
C LEU A 102 -5.07 -1.56 -1.23
N SER A 103 -6.08 -0.73 -1.49
CA SER A 103 -7.40 -0.83 -0.85
C SER A 103 -8.05 -2.22 -0.96
N GLY A 104 -8.10 -2.81 -2.15
CA GLY A 104 -8.69 -4.13 -2.38
C GLY A 104 -8.03 -5.24 -1.52
N PRO A 105 -6.72 -5.48 -1.67
CA PRO A 105 -6.02 -6.46 -0.84
C PRO A 105 -6.05 -6.14 0.65
N TRP A 106 -5.98 -4.85 1.04
CA TRP A 106 -6.02 -4.45 2.45
C TRP A 106 -7.33 -4.87 3.12
N LEU A 107 -8.45 -4.56 2.46
CA LEU A 107 -9.79 -4.89 2.94
C LEU A 107 -10.00 -6.41 2.98
N GLU A 108 -9.59 -7.13 1.94
CA GLU A 108 -9.71 -8.59 1.91
C GLU A 108 -8.89 -9.26 3.02
N VAL A 109 -7.66 -8.81 3.25
CA VAL A 109 -6.80 -9.36 4.30
C VAL A 109 -7.42 -9.17 5.68
N LEU A 110 -7.94 -7.98 5.98
CA LEU A 110 -8.60 -7.67 7.25
C LEU A 110 -9.88 -8.50 7.45
N GLU A 111 -10.67 -8.67 6.39
CA GLU A 111 -11.92 -9.44 6.43
C GLU A 111 -11.66 -10.95 6.59
N LYS A 112 -10.62 -11.49 5.95
CA LYS A 112 -10.33 -12.93 5.96
C LYS A 112 -9.36 -13.36 7.05
N GLY A 113 -8.70 -12.43 7.73
CA GLY A 113 -7.68 -12.74 8.73
C GLY A 113 -6.37 -13.26 8.12
N TYR A 114 -6.03 -12.81 6.91
CA TYR A 114 -4.82 -13.27 6.21
C TYR A 114 -3.56 -12.57 6.70
N CYS A 115 -2.41 -13.08 6.28
CA CYS A 115 -1.12 -12.42 6.45
C CYS A 115 -0.74 -11.67 5.17
N LEU A 116 -0.61 -10.35 5.25
CA LEU A 116 -0.12 -9.49 4.18
C LEU A 116 1.38 -9.21 4.39
N VAL A 117 2.20 -9.57 3.39
CA VAL A 117 3.63 -9.29 3.40
C VAL A 117 3.94 -8.24 2.34
N MET A 118 4.60 -7.15 2.74
CA MET A 118 4.86 -6.01 1.87
C MET A 118 6.27 -5.47 1.99
N ASP A 119 6.92 -5.34 0.84
CA ASP A 119 8.15 -4.57 0.75
C ASP A 119 7.83 -3.08 0.53
N GLU A 120 8.68 -2.22 1.10
CA GLU A 120 8.60 -0.75 1.02
C GLU A 120 7.17 -0.20 1.18
N LEU A 121 6.52 -0.47 2.32
CA LEU A 121 5.14 -0.03 2.54
C LEU A 121 4.96 1.50 2.38
N HIS A 122 5.97 2.27 2.79
CA HIS A 122 5.99 3.73 2.75
C HIS A 122 6.11 4.32 1.34
N ASN A 123 6.41 3.52 0.31
CA ASN A 123 6.69 4.05 -1.02
C ASN A 123 5.47 4.82 -1.58
N SER A 124 5.72 6.08 -1.97
CA SER A 124 4.75 7.06 -2.46
C SER A 124 3.62 7.45 -1.48
N LEU A 125 3.69 7.04 -0.21
CA LEU A 125 2.68 7.36 0.81
C LEU A 125 3.25 8.33 1.85
N HIS A 126 2.42 9.29 2.27
CA HIS A 126 2.78 10.16 3.38
C HIS A 126 2.89 9.34 4.69
N PRO A 127 3.85 9.63 5.60
CA PRO A 127 4.06 8.80 6.79
C PRO A 127 2.83 8.63 7.69
N LYS A 128 2.00 9.67 7.82
CA LYS A 128 0.70 9.58 8.53
C LYS A 128 -0.26 8.55 7.93
N LEU A 129 -0.28 8.44 6.60
CA LEU A 129 -1.12 7.45 5.91
C LEU A 129 -0.59 6.04 6.15
N VAL A 130 0.73 5.86 6.14
CA VAL A 130 1.34 4.57 6.50
C VAL A 130 0.99 4.19 7.96
N ALA A 131 1.10 5.14 8.89
CA ALA A 131 0.72 4.92 10.29
C ALA A 131 -0.77 4.55 10.43
N TYR A 132 -1.66 5.21 9.68
CA TYR A 132 -3.07 4.86 9.62
C TYR A 132 -3.29 3.43 9.12
N LEU A 133 -2.68 3.06 7.99
CA LEU A 133 -2.77 1.71 7.41
C LEU A 133 -2.31 0.62 8.39
N VAL A 134 -1.21 0.86 9.11
CA VAL A 134 -0.74 -0.03 10.19
C VAL A 134 -1.75 -0.08 11.33
N SER A 135 -2.31 1.06 11.76
CA SER A 135 -3.26 1.12 12.87
C SER A 135 -4.52 0.28 12.64
N MET A 136 -4.93 0.09 11.38
CA MET A 136 -6.06 -0.78 11.04
C MET A 136 -5.84 -2.22 11.50
N PHE A 137 -4.61 -2.73 11.42
CA PHE A 137 -4.26 -4.08 11.90
C PHE A 137 -4.20 -4.19 13.42
N HIS A 138 -3.97 -3.07 14.12
CA HIS A 138 -3.96 -3.03 15.59
C HIS A 138 -5.35 -2.79 16.18
N ASN A 139 -6.32 -2.36 15.38
CA ASN A 139 -7.67 -2.03 15.86
C ASN A 139 -8.58 -3.28 15.84
N PRO A 140 -9.05 -3.79 16.99
CA PRO A 140 -9.91 -4.98 17.04
C PRO A 140 -11.30 -4.78 16.43
N GLU A 141 -11.77 -3.54 16.30
CA GLU A 141 -13.05 -3.23 15.63
C GLU A 141 -12.93 -3.33 14.10
N ILE A 142 -11.72 -3.15 13.56
CA ILE A 142 -11.43 -3.27 12.13
C ILE A 142 -10.89 -4.68 11.83
N ASN A 143 -9.83 -5.09 12.53
CA ASN A 143 -9.17 -6.39 12.39
C ASN A 143 -9.84 -7.47 13.26
N LYS A 144 -11.09 -7.81 12.93
CA LYS A 144 -11.91 -8.79 13.69
C LYS A 144 -11.40 -10.23 13.58
N HIS A 145 -10.64 -10.53 12.53
CA HIS A 145 -10.21 -11.89 12.18
C HIS A 145 -8.73 -12.15 12.44
N GLY A 146 -8.02 -11.23 13.08
CA GLY A 146 -6.61 -11.44 13.46
C GLY A 146 -5.65 -11.45 12.28
N ALA A 147 -5.94 -10.66 11.25
CA ALA A 147 -5.05 -10.43 10.12
C ALA A 147 -3.68 -9.92 10.59
N GLN A 148 -2.64 -10.27 9.84
CA GLN A 148 -1.26 -9.91 10.14
C GLN A 148 -0.66 -9.07 9.01
N LEU A 149 0.15 -8.08 9.39
CA LEU A 149 0.93 -7.28 8.46
C LEU A 149 2.42 -7.45 8.79
N ILE A 150 3.19 -7.92 7.81
CA ILE A 150 4.65 -7.97 7.86
C ILE A 150 5.16 -7.05 6.77
N PHE A 151 5.95 -6.05 7.12
CA PHE A 151 6.44 -5.11 6.13
C PHE A 151 7.84 -4.60 6.40
N VAL A 152 8.49 -4.14 5.34
CA VAL A 152 9.78 -3.44 5.40
C VAL A 152 9.57 -1.96 5.09
N THR A 153 10.33 -1.11 5.76
CA THR A 153 10.24 0.34 5.58
C THR A 153 11.57 1.04 5.87
N HIS A 154 11.81 2.16 5.19
CA HIS A 154 12.86 3.13 5.54
C HIS A 154 12.29 4.34 6.29
N GLU A 155 10.95 4.41 6.45
CA GLU A 155 10.27 5.49 7.16
C GLU A 155 10.47 5.38 8.67
N THR A 156 11.34 6.22 9.22
CA THR A 156 11.72 6.18 10.64
C THR A 156 10.66 6.75 11.57
N SER A 157 9.76 7.61 11.09
CA SER A 157 8.71 8.20 11.95
C SER A 157 7.69 7.17 12.46
N LEU A 158 7.62 6.00 11.82
CA LEU A 158 6.85 4.85 12.30
C LEU A 158 7.47 4.21 13.54
N LEU A 159 8.76 4.43 13.79
CA LEU A 159 9.49 3.89 14.92
C LEU A 159 9.15 4.67 16.20
N ASN A 160 7.98 4.39 16.75
CA ASN A 160 7.53 4.96 18.02
C ASN A 160 6.79 3.89 18.86
N GLN A 161 6.72 4.14 20.17
CA GLN A 161 6.17 3.16 21.14
C GLN A 161 4.64 3.19 21.26
N ASP A 162 3.98 4.12 20.58
CA ASP A 162 2.52 4.21 20.50
C ASP A 162 1.99 3.35 19.34
N THR A 163 2.76 3.26 18.25
CA THR A 163 2.46 2.41 17.09
C THR A 163 2.91 0.97 17.32
N PHE A 164 4.14 0.74 17.80
CA PHE A 164 4.71 -0.60 17.89
C PHE A 164 5.23 -0.95 19.28
N ARG A 165 5.01 -2.21 19.67
CA ARG A 165 5.77 -2.83 20.75
C ARG A 165 7.18 -3.17 20.27
N LYS A 166 8.13 -3.19 21.21
CA LYS A 166 9.55 -3.48 20.91
C LYS A 166 9.79 -4.83 20.22
N ASP A 167 8.97 -5.85 20.49
CA ASP A 167 9.07 -7.17 19.85
C ASP A 167 8.45 -7.24 18.45
N GLN A 168 7.75 -6.19 18.03
CA GLN A 168 7.22 -6.04 16.66
C GLN A 168 8.21 -5.31 15.74
N VAL A 169 9.30 -4.76 16.30
CA VAL A 169 10.32 -4.03 15.53
C VAL A 169 11.57 -4.88 15.41
N TRP A 170 12.03 -5.03 14.17
CA TRP A 170 13.22 -5.76 13.81
C TRP A 170 14.08 -4.90 12.89
N PHE A 171 15.40 -4.97 13.09
CA PHE A 171 16.39 -4.25 12.30
C PHE A 171 17.17 -5.24 11.44
N CYS A 172 17.50 -4.82 10.22
CA CYS A 172 18.39 -5.54 9.33
C CYS A 172 19.69 -4.75 9.17
N GLU A 173 20.82 -5.39 9.46
CA GLU A 173 22.15 -4.82 9.23
C GLU A 173 22.96 -5.72 8.31
N LYS A 174 23.79 -5.11 7.45
CA LYS A 174 24.65 -5.85 6.53
C LYS A 174 26.12 -5.59 6.85
N GLU A 175 26.84 -6.63 7.25
CA GLU A 175 28.27 -6.59 7.49
C GLU A 175 28.95 -7.72 6.70
N ASN A 176 30.06 -7.41 6.00
CA ASN A 176 30.84 -8.41 5.25
C ASN A 176 30.01 -9.30 4.28
N ASN A 177 28.99 -8.72 3.64
CA ASN A 177 28.02 -9.42 2.79
C ASN A 177 27.08 -10.42 3.47
N VAL A 178 27.05 -10.43 4.80
CA VAL A 178 26.09 -11.18 5.61
C VAL A 178 25.04 -10.22 6.14
N THR A 179 23.77 -10.63 6.12
CA THR A 179 22.67 -9.87 6.72
C THR A 179 22.32 -10.47 8.06
N GLU A 180 22.34 -9.64 9.10
CA GLU A 180 21.88 -9.98 10.44
C GLU A 180 20.55 -9.31 10.71
N LEU A 181 19.66 -10.05 11.37
CA LEU A 181 18.32 -9.63 11.74
C LEU A 181 18.19 -9.75 13.26
N PHE A 182 17.84 -8.65 13.94
CA PHE A 182 17.75 -8.61 15.40
C PHE A 182 16.60 -7.70 15.87
N SER A 183 16.11 -7.90 17.08
CA SER A 183 14.90 -7.23 17.56
C SER A 183 15.22 -5.99 18.39
N LEU A 184 14.35 -4.97 18.33
CA LEU A 184 14.40 -3.87 19.29
C LEU A 184 14.17 -4.38 20.74
N ALA A 185 13.53 -5.54 20.91
CA ALA A 185 13.32 -6.16 22.21
C ALA A 185 14.63 -6.51 22.95
N ASP A 186 15.73 -6.71 22.22
CA ASP A 186 17.06 -7.02 22.74
C ASP A 186 17.73 -5.79 23.40
N PHE A 187 17.20 -4.59 23.16
CA PHE A 187 17.71 -3.34 23.71
C PHE A 187 16.92 -2.89 24.94
N LYS A 188 17.63 -2.21 25.85
CA LYS A 188 17.01 -1.52 26.99
C LYS A 188 16.36 -0.23 26.53
N VAL A 189 15.07 -0.30 26.24
CA VAL A 189 14.19 0.83 25.91
C VAL A 189 13.28 1.14 27.08
N ARG A 190 13.22 2.41 27.50
CA ARG A 190 12.28 2.89 28.53
C ARG A 190 11.06 3.52 27.86
N LYS A 191 9.88 2.97 28.14
CA LYS A 191 8.61 3.49 27.61
C LYS A 191 8.31 4.88 28.16
N GLY A 192 7.91 5.79 27.26
CA GLY A 192 7.61 7.19 27.58
C GLY A 192 8.83 8.07 27.87
N VAL A 193 10.05 7.54 27.79
CA VAL A 193 11.30 8.30 28.03
C VAL A 193 12.17 8.32 26.78
N ASP A 194 12.41 7.15 26.17
CA ASP A 194 13.28 7.07 25.00
C ASP A 194 12.47 7.34 23.71
N ASN A 195 12.89 8.36 22.95
CA ASN A 195 12.45 8.57 21.58
C ASN A 195 13.17 7.57 20.66
N LEU A 196 12.42 6.59 20.15
CA LEU A 196 13.00 5.48 19.39
C LEU A 196 13.59 5.92 18.05
N GLU A 197 12.89 6.77 17.30
CA GLU A 197 13.38 7.33 16.04
C GLU A 197 14.73 8.05 16.23
N SER A 198 14.82 8.97 17.19
CA SER A 198 16.06 9.70 17.49
C SER A 198 17.19 8.75 17.92
N ALA A 199 16.86 7.73 18.73
CA ALA A 199 17.82 6.72 19.15
C ALA A 199 18.32 5.87 17.97
N TYR A 200 17.44 5.48 17.06
CA TYR A 200 17.82 4.79 15.83
C TYR A 200 18.71 5.67 14.95
N LEU A 201 18.30 6.91 14.65
CA LEU A 201 19.06 7.84 13.78
C LEU A 201 20.45 8.20 14.33
N SER A 202 20.63 8.15 15.65
CA SER A 202 21.95 8.34 16.30
C SER A 202 22.83 7.08 16.28
N GLY A 203 22.35 5.96 15.73
CA GLY A 203 23.08 4.71 15.60
C GLY A 203 23.00 3.80 16.83
N ARG A 204 22.17 4.13 17.85
CA ARG A 204 22.10 3.35 19.10
C ARG A 204 21.73 1.88 18.89
N TYR A 205 20.95 1.59 17.85
CA TYR A 205 20.47 0.25 17.54
C TYR A 205 21.21 -0.40 16.37
N GLY A 206 22.23 0.26 15.79
CA GLY A 206 22.81 -0.20 14.52
C GLY A 206 21.84 -0.04 13.34
N ALA A 207 22.10 -0.75 12.25
CA ALA A 207 21.26 -0.76 11.03
C ALA A 207 21.08 0.62 10.35
N VAL A 208 21.94 1.58 10.65
CA VAL A 208 22.00 2.89 9.97
C VAL A 208 23.12 2.87 8.94
N PRO A 209 22.92 3.38 7.71
CA PRO A 209 23.97 3.37 6.70
C PRO A 209 25.15 4.28 7.07
N TYR A 210 26.37 3.78 6.88
CA TYR A 210 27.59 4.58 6.92
C TYR A 210 27.79 5.28 5.57
N LEU A 211 27.53 6.59 5.53
CA LEU A 211 27.84 7.42 4.37
C LEU A 211 29.36 7.68 4.33
N LYS A 212 29.98 7.44 3.16
CA LYS A 212 31.40 7.74 2.89
C LYS A 212 31.53 9.02 2.10
#